data_AF-A0A525NT48-F1
#
_entry.id   AF-A0A525NT48-F1
#
_cell.length_a   1.000
_cell.length_b   1.000
_cell.length_c   1.000
_cell.angle_alpha   90.00
_cell.angle_beta   90.00
_cell.angle_gamma   90.00
#
_symmetry.space_group_name_H-M   'P 1'
#
loop_
_entity.id
_entity.type
_entity.pdbx_description
1 polymer ?
#
loop_
_entity_poly.entity_id
_entity_poly.type
_entity_poly.pdbx_seq_one_letter_code
_entity_poly.pdbx_strand_id
1 'polypeptide(L)'
;MRHSPFTAIFDACVLYPAPLRDFLMWLGLSGRFRARWSRDIHEEWKRNLLLNRPDLTRLQVDRTSDLMDRAIPDGLVDGYDDITAGLILPDPGDRHVLAAAIRCGASVIVTFNQRDFPADVLASYGVESQHPDEFVENLFDLDAAAVAAAAQRQRAQLKNPPIDVDRYLEILFRLRLPRLWRLIALFSNGSDVPRTASFFDSRLRPRHPSFRWLPSAYVNARRKNG
;
A
#
# COMPACT_ATOMS: atom_id res chain seq x y z
N MET A 1 22.83 -11.44 -4.24
CA MET A 1 21.57 -10.70 -4.00
C MET A 1 21.23 -10.83 -2.53
N ARG A 2 21.20 -9.73 -1.77
CA ARG A 2 20.64 -9.75 -0.41
C ARG A 2 19.13 -9.81 -0.56
N HIS A 3 18.56 -11.01 -0.56
CA HIS A 3 17.11 -11.15 -0.40
C HIS A 3 16.77 -10.61 0.99
N SER A 4 15.96 -9.56 1.07
CA SER A 4 15.33 -9.20 2.33
C SER A 4 14.48 -10.41 2.77
N PRO A 5 14.71 -11.00 3.96
CA PRO A 5 13.90 -12.13 4.43
C PRO A 5 12.44 -11.70 4.72
N PHE A 6 12.22 -10.39 4.86
CA PHE A 6 10.95 -9.80 5.25
C PHE A 6 9.92 -9.81 4.12
N THR A 7 8.77 -10.42 4.39
CA THR A 7 7.61 -10.50 3.48
C THR A 7 6.44 -9.76 4.13
N ALA A 8 5.78 -8.90 3.36
CA ALA A 8 4.58 -8.20 3.78
C ALA A 8 3.44 -8.52 2.81
N ILE A 9 2.29 -8.90 3.34
CA ILE A 9 1.06 -9.07 2.56
C ILE A 9 0.15 -7.85 2.74
N PHE A 10 -0.44 -7.39 1.65
CA PHE A 10 -1.35 -6.25 1.67
C PHE A 10 -2.80 -6.72 1.79
N ASP A 11 -3.52 -6.15 2.75
CA ASP A 11 -4.97 -6.30 2.83
C ASP A 11 -5.67 -5.48 1.71
N ALA A 12 -6.88 -5.89 1.32
CA ALA A 12 -7.69 -5.19 0.33
C ALA A 12 -7.97 -3.73 0.74
N CYS A 13 -8.11 -3.44 2.04
CA CYS A 13 -8.40 -2.09 2.51
C CYS A 13 -7.27 -1.07 2.22
N VAL A 14 -6.01 -1.51 2.17
CA VAL A 14 -4.86 -0.64 1.82
C VAL A 14 -4.62 -0.54 0.32
N LEU A 15 -5.13 -1.51 -0.45
CA LEU A 15 -5.10 -1.49 -1.91
C LEU A 15 -6.29 -0.73 -2.52
N TYR A 16 -7.36 -0.50 -1.77
CA TYR A 16 -8.53 0.23 -2.25
C TYR A 16 -8.20 1.71 -2.65
N PRO A 17 -7.54 2.53 -1.81
CA PRO A 17 -7.24 3.91 -2.16
C PRO A 17 -6.13 3.96 -3.21
N ALA A 18 -6.43 4.48 -4.40
CA ALA A 18 -5.47 4.55 -5.50
C ALA A 18 -4.11 5.20 -5.15
N PRO A 19 -4.04 6.30 -4.37
CA PRO A 19 -2.76 6.86 -3.95
C PRO A 19 -1.91 5.91 -3.08
N LEU A 20 -2.52 5.24 -2.11
CA LEU A 20 -1.81 4.33 -1.20
C LEU A 20 -1.37 3.07 -1.93
N ARG A 21 -2.25 2.47 -2.75
CA ARG A 21 -1.91 1.35 -3.62
C ARG A 21 -0.70 1.67 -4.48
N ASP A 22 -0.70 2.81 -5.15
CA ASP A 22 0.41 3.24 -6.01
C ASP A 22 1.72 3.40 -5.21
N PHE A 23 1.64 3.97 -4.00
CA PHE A 23 2.79 4.15 -3.14
C PHE A 23 3.38 2.81 -2.65
N LEU A 24 2.52 1.90 -2.18
CA LEU A 24 2.91 0.55 -1.75
C LEU A 24 3.55 -0.25 -2.89
N MET A 25 3.08 -0.06 -4.13
CA MET A 25 3.72 -0.66 -5.30
C MET A 25 5.13 -0.12 -5.53
N TRP A 26 5.35 1.19 -5.40
CA TRP A 26 6.70 1.77 -5.48
C TRP A 26 7.61 1.31 -4.36
N LEU A 27 7.08 1.13 -3.15
CA LEU A 27 7.80 0.55 -2.03
C LEU A 27 8.14 -0.93 -2.29
N GLY A 28 7.22 -1.73 -2.81
CA GLY A 28 7.49 -3.12 -3.18
C GLY A 28 8.58 -3.27 -4.25
N LEU A 29 8.67 -2.31 -5.18
CA LEU A 29 9.72 -2.26 -6.20
C LEU A 29 11.10 -1.81 -5.67
N SER A 30 11.19 -1.34 -4.42
CA SER A 30 12.46 -0.93 -3.82
C SER A 30 13.37 -2.10 -3.43
N GLY A 31 12.83 -3.32 -3.35
CA GLY A 31 13.55 -4.52 -2.93
C GLY A 31 13.78 -4.63 -1.42
N ARG A 32 13.21 -3.75 -0.59
CA ARG A 32 13.39 -3.79 0.88
C ARG A 32 12.54 -4.83 1.58
N PHE A 33 11.49 -5.29 0.92
CA PHE A 33 10.63 -6.37 1.37
C PHE A 33 10.02 -7.07 0.16
N ARG A 34 9.46 -8.26 0.37
CA ARG A 34 8.66 -8.97 -0.64
C ARG A 34 7.19 -8.59 -0.43
N ALA A 35 6.66 -7.75 -1.32
CA ALA A 35 5.24 -7.43 -1.34
C ALA A 35 4.44 -8.63 -1.85
N ARG A 36 3.32 -8.94 -1.19
CA ARG A 36 2.43 -10.06 -1.53
C ARG A 36 0.96 -9.64 -1.50
N TRP A 37 0.14 -10.34 -2.26
CA TRP A 37 -1.32 -10.25 -2.27
C TRP A 37 -1.91 -11.52 -2.89
N SER A 38 -3.20 -11.79 -2.66
CA SER A 38 -3.91 -12.91 -3.26
C SER A 38 -4.91 -12.47 -4.33
N ARG A 39 -5.48 -13.44 -5.07
CA ARG A 39 -6.58 -13.18 -6.00
C ARG A 39 -7.82 -12.69 -5.27
N ASP A 40 -8.11 -13.20 -4.07
CA ASP A 40 -9.27 -12.79 -3.28
C ASP A 40 -9.12 -11.36 -2.76
N ILE A 41 -7.92 -11.01 -2.28
CA ILE A 41 -7.57 -9.61 -1.94
C ILE A 41 -7.82 -8.71 -3.15
N HIS A 42 -7.39 -9.13 -4.34
CA HIS A 42 -7.67 -8.41 -5.58
C HIS A 42 -9.16 -8.24 -5.82
N GLU A 43 -9.93 -9.32 -5.82
CA GLU A 43 -11.37 -9.23 -6.06
C GLU A 43 -12.10 -8.36 -5.04
N GLU A 44 -11.66 -8.38 -3.78
CA GLU A 44 -12.27 -7.61 -2.70
C GLU A 44 -12.11 -6.10 -2.89
N TRP A 45 -10.89 -5.59 -3.08
CA TRP A 45 -10.72 -4.15 -3.28
C TRP A 45 -11.34 -3.70 -4.61
N LYS A 46 -11.31 -4.55 -5.65
CA LYS A 46 -11.93 -4.25 -6.96
C LYS A 46 -13.44 -4.13 -6.85
N ARG A 47 -14.09 -5.09 -6.17
CA ARG A 47 -15.54 -5.09 -5.91
C ARG A 47 -15.95 -3.83 -5.15
N ASN A 48 -15.28 -3.53 -4.04
CA ASN A 48 -15.58 -2.36 -3.22
C ASN A 48 -15.36 -1.05 -4.00
N LEU A 49 -14.34 -0.99 -4.87
CA LEU A 49 -14.07 0.18 -5.70
C LEU A 49 -15.20 0.42 -6.71
N LEU A 50 -15.67 -0.63 -7.39
CA LEU A 50 -16.76 -0.53 -8.38
C LEU A 50 -18.08 -0.10 -7.74
N LEU A 51 -18.35 -0.48 -6.48
CA LEU A 51 -19.52 -0.02 -5.74
C LEU A 51 -19.50 1.50 -5.49
N ASN A 52 -18.32 2.05 -5.19
CA ASN A 52 -18.16 3.47 -4.84
C ASN A 52 -17.80 4.38 -6.02
N ARG A 53 -17.42 3.80 -7.16
CA ARG A 53 -16.97 4.51 -8.38
C ARG A 53 -17.66 3.91 -9.61
N PRO A 54 -18.96 4.20 -9.81
CA PRO A 54 -19.72 3.69 -10.96
C PRO A 54 -19.23 4.24 -12.31
N ASP A 55 -18.39 5.27 -12.29
CA ASP A 55 -17.68 5.79 -13.47
C ASP A 55 -16.55 4.85 -13.97
N LEU A 56 -16.14 3.89 -13.14
CA LEU A 56 -15.13 2.88 -13.50
C LEU A 56 -15.79 1.61 -14.02
N THR A 57 -15.19 1.03 -15.05
CA THR A 57 -15.57 -0.29 -15.57
C THR A 57 -14.73 -1.39 -14.95
N ARG A 58 -15.30 -2.59 -14.86
CA ARG A 58 -14.57 -3.80 -14.43
C ARG A 58 -13.26 -3.99 -15.19
N LEU A 59 -13.28 -3.78 -16.52
CA LEU A 59 -12.09 -3.85 -17.38
C LEU A 59 -10.98 -2.87 -16.99
N GLN A 60 -11.31 -1.62 -16.61
CA GLN A 60 -10.31 -0.65 -16.15
C GLN A 60 -9.67 -1.07 -14.83
N VAL A 61 -10.47 -1.66 -13.95
CA VAL A 61 -10.05 -2.10 -12.62
C VAL A 61 -9.22 -3.39 -12.69
N ASP A 62 -9.60 -4.36 -13.54
CA ASP A 62 -8.80 -5.57 -13.81
C ASP A 62 -7.44 -5.24 -14.45
N ARG A 63 -7.41 -4.31 -15.40
CA ARG A 63 -6.14 -3.81 -15.96
C ARG A 63 -5.20 -3.26 -14.89
N THR A 64 -5.73 -2.73 -13.80
CA THR A 64 -4.93 -2.23 -12.68
C THR A 64 -4.28 -3.38 -11.91
N SER A 65 -5.04 -4.44 -11.55
CA SER A 65 -4.45 -5.63 -10.93
C SER A 65 -3.43 -6.32 -11.84
N ASP A 66 -3.71 -6.43 -13.15
CA ASP A 66 -2.77 -7.04 -14.10
C ASP A 66 -1.45 -6.27 -14.20
N LEU A 67 -1.47 -4.95 -14.00
CA LEU A 67 -0.26 -4.13 -13.97
C LEU A 67 0.52 -4.32 -12.66
N MET A 68 -0.16 -4.56 -11.54
CA MET A 68 0.47 -4.91 -10.28
C MET A 68 1.19 -6.26 -10.37
N ASP A 69 0.48 -7.30 -10.86
CA ASP A 69 1.02 -8.65 -11.02
C ASP A 69 2.24 -8.66 -11.96
N ARG A 70 2.18 -7.92 -13.07
CA ARG A 70 3.34 -7.80 -13.99
C ARG A 70 4.51 -7.05 -13.37
N ALA A 71 4.24 -6.07 -12.50
CA ALA A 71 5.27 -5.31 -11.82
C ALA A 71 5.97 -6.12 -10.73
N ILE A 72 5.25 -7.02 -10.04
CA ILE A 72 5.82 -7.92 -9.02
C ILE A 72 5.26 -9.32 -9.28
N PRO A 73 5.89 -10.14 -10.16
CA PRO A 73 5.38 -11.45 -10.57
C PRO A 73 5.26 -12.44 -9.43
N ASP A 74 6.18 -12.36 -8.46
CA ASP A 74 6.12 -13.17 -7.26
C ASP A 74 5.18 -12.54 -6.21
N GLY A 75 4.41 -11.51 -6.56
CA GLY A 75 3.49 -10.85 -5.63
C GLY A 75 2.24 -11.69 -5.36
N LEU A 76 1.74 -12.41 -6.37
CA LEU A 76 0.52 -13.19 -6.27
C LEU A 76 0.76 -14.47 -5.46
N VAL A 77 -0.08 -14.69 -4.45
CA VAL A 77 -0.09 -15.88 -3.59
C VAL A 77 -1.31 -16.74 -3.93
N ASP A 78 -1.10 -18.05 -4.04
CA ASP A 78 -2.10 -19.08 -4.31
C ASP A 78 -1.96 -20.29 -3.37
N GLY A 79 -2.93 -21.21 -3.43
CA GLY A 79 -2.88 -22.47 -2.67
C GLY A 79 -2.98 -22.30 -1.15
N TYR A 80 -3.76 -21.32 -0.69
CA TYR A 80 -4.03 -21.07 0.73
C TYR A 80 -5.44 -21.51 1.17
N ASP A 81 -6.26 -22.03 0.25
CA ASP A 81 -7.66 -22.39 0.50
C ASP A 81 -7.84 -23.37 1.67
N ASP A 82 -6.97 -24.39 1.74
CA ASP A 82 -6.99 -25.40 2.80
C ASP A 82 -6.69 -24.82 4.19
N ILE A 83 -5.92 -23.72 4.25
CA ILE A 83 -5.58 -23.02 5.49
C ILE A 83 -6.78 -22.19 5.94
N THR A 84 -7.45 -21.50 5.02
CA THR A 84 -8.58 -20.59 5.29
C THR A 84 -9.68 -21.24 6.12
N ALA A 85 -9.99 -22.52 5.83
CA ALA A 85 -11.06 -23.25 6.51
C ALA A 85 -10.81 -23.45 8.02
N GLY A 86 -9.54 -23.56 8.43
CA GLY A 86 -9.14 -23.79 9.83
C GLY A 86 -8.94 -22.52 10.66
N LEU A 87 -8.97 -21.33 10.04
CA LEU A 87 -8.74 -20.07 10.72
C LEU A 87 -10.02 -19.55 11.37
N ILE A 88 -9.86 -18.93 12.54
CA ILE A 88 -10.91 -18.23 13.26
C ILE A 88 -10.40 -16.80 13.49
N LEU A 89 -11.12 -15.84 12.91
CA LEU A 89 -10.89 -14.41 13.08
C LEU A 89 -12.23 -13.73 13.44
N PRO A 90 -12.20 -12.53 14.04
CA PRO A 90 -13.40 -11.75 14.32
C PRO A 90 -14.29 -11.56 13.08
N ASP A 91 -13.68 -11.28 11.93
CA ASP A 91 -14.36 -11.27 10.64
C ASP A 91 -14.00 -12.53 9.83
N PRO A 92 -14.98 -13.41 9.51
CA PRO A 92 -14.76 -14.55 8.65
C PRO A 92 -14.26 -14.22 7.25
N GLY A 93 -14.51 -12.99 6.78
CA GLY A 93 -14.04 -12.45 5.50
C GLY A 93 -12.53 -12.24 5.47
N ASP A 94 -11.89 -11.94 6.61
CA ASP A 94 -10.45 -11.65 6.66
C ASP A 94 -9.57 -12.91 6.74
N ARG A 95 -10.18 -14.08 6.87
CA ARG A 95 -9.46 -15.37 6.95
C ARG A 95 -8.60 -15.64 5.72
N HIS A 96 -9.03 -15.21 4.52
CA HIS A 96 -8.23 -15.40 3.31
C HIS A 96 -6.93 -14.60 3.34
N VAL A 97 -6.92 -13.43 3.99
CA VAL A 97 -5.73 -12.59 4.14
C VAL A 97 -4.71 -13.28 5.04
N LEU A 98 -5.15 -13.78 6.21
CA LEU A 98 -4.26 -14.51 7.12
C LEU A 98 -3.80 -15.85 6.51
N ALA A 99 -4.67 -16.57 5.81
CA ALA A 99 -4.28 -17.81 5.12
C ALA A 99 -3.20 -17.56 4.08
N ALA A 100 -3.35 -16.52 3.25
CA ALA A 100 -2.34 -16.11 2.28
C ALA A 100 -1.04 -15.65 2.98
N ALA A 101 -1.15 -14.94 4.12
CA ALA A 101 0.01 -14.54 4.93
C ALA A 101 0.82 -15.76 5.38
N ILE A 102 0.17 -16.76 5.97
CA ILE A 102 0.78 -18.02 6.41
C ILE A 102 1.42 -18.74 5.22
N ARG A 103 0.68 -18.88 4.11
CA ARG A 103 1.14 -19.60 2.91
C ARG A 103 2.42 -19.02 2.31
N CYS A 104 2.56 -17.69 2.29
CA CYS A 104 3.73 -17.02 1.72
C CYS A 104 4.83 -16.70 2.75
N GLY A 105 4.65 -17.09 4.01
CA GLY A 105 5.57 -16.75 5.10
C GLY A 105 5.70 -15.24 5.30
N ALA A 106 4.58 -14.52 5.23
CA ALA A 106 4.52 -13.10 5.58
C ALA A 106 4.79 -12.92 7.07
N SER A 107 5.62 -11.94 7.40
CA SER A 107 5.81 -11.51 8.79
C SER A 107 4.79 -10.44 9.18
N VAL A 108 4.27 -9.70 8.19
CA VAL A 108 3.35 -8.58 8.42
C VAL A 108 2.17 -8.60 7.45
N ILE A 109 0.97 -8.38 7.98
CA ILE A 109 -0.23 -7.97 7.25
C ILE A 109 -0.34 -6.45 7.35
N VAL A 110 -0.29 -5.74 6.22
CA VAL A 110 -0.49 -4.29 6.19
C VAL A 110 -1.98 -4.01 6.00
N THR A 111 -2.61 -3.42 7.02
CA THR A 111 -4.07 -3.21 7.07
C THR A 111 -4.44 -1.94 7.84
N PHE A 112 -5.55 -1.30 7.48
CA PHE A 112 -6.18 -0.27 8.31
C PHE A 112 -6.98 -0.85 9.48
N ASN A 113 -7.36 -2.12 9.40
CA ASN A 113 -8.32 -2.74 10.30
C ASN A 113 -7.65 -3.75 11.25
N GLN A 114 -6.62 -3.33 11.98
CA GLN A 114 -5.85 -4.22 12.86
C GLN A 114 -6.71 -5.01 13.87
N ARG A 115 -7.86 -4.47 14.29
CA ARG A 115 -8.81 -5.14 15.18
C ARG A 115 -9.38 -6.45 14.61
N ASP A 116 -9.42 -6.57 13.28
CA ASP A 116 -9.91 -7.77 12.59
C ASP A 116 -8.81 -8.85 12.53
N PHE A 117 -7.58 -8.50 12.94
CA PHE A 117 -6.41 -9.38 13.05
C PHE A 117 -5.79 -9.32 14.46
N PRO A 118 -6.45 -9.92 15.48
CA PRO A 118 -5.98 -9.88 16.87
C PRO A 118 -4.57 -10.46 17.06
N ALA A 119 -3.71 -9.75 17.79
CA ALA A 119 -2.29 -10.10 17.92
C ALA A 119 -2.04 -11.47 18.57
N ASP A 120 -2.89 -11.89 19.51
CA ASP A 120 -2.86 -13.21 20.15
C ASP A 120 -3.11 -14.35 19.14
N VAL A 121 -4.03 -14.14 18.19
CA VAL A 121 -4.28 -15.09 17.09
C VAL A 121 -3.10 -15.12 16.13
N LEU A 122 -2.61 -13.94 15.71
CA LEU A 122 -1.53 -13.85 14.72
C LEU A 122 -0.18 -14.38 15.23
N ALA A 123 0.12 -14.19 16.52
CA ALA A 123 1.38 -14.60 17.14
C ALA A 123 1.65 -16.11 16.98
N SER A 124 0.59 -16.94 16.99
CA SER A 124 0.68 -18.39 16.77
C SER A 124 1.23 -18.76 15.39
N TYR A 125 1.19 -17.83 14.44
CA TYR A 125 1.67 -18.00 13.07
C TYR A 125 2.93 -17.18 12.76
N GLY A 126 3.47 -16.44 13.74
CA GLY A 126 4.60 -15.54 13.52
C GLY A 126 4.28 -14.35 12.62
N VAL A 127 3.01 -13.94 12.60
CA VAL A 127 2.51 -12.80 11.82
C VAL A 127 2.15 -11.66 12.76
N GLU A 128 2.30 -10.42 12.30
CA GLU A 128 1.80 -9.21 12.97
C GLU A 128 0.93 -8.42 12.00
N SER A 129 -0.02 -7.62 12.52
CA SER A 129 -0.74 -6.63 11.72
C SER A 129 -0.15 -5.24 11.94
N GLN A 130 0.11 -4.51 10.87
CA GLN A 130 0.65 -3.15 10.93
C GLN A 130 -0.24 -2.17 10.18
N HIS A 131 -0.40 -0.98 10.75
CA HIS A 131 -1.04 0.13 10.06
C HIS A 131 -0.13 0.56 8.90
N PRO A 132 -0.64 0.97 7.72
CA PRO A 132 0.23 1.39 6.62
C PRO A 132 1.17 2.55 7.00
N ASP A 133 0.77 3.45 7.89
CA ASP A 133 1.65 4.54 8.38
C ASP A 133 2.83 4.00 9.20
N GLU A 134 2.58 3.04 10.09
CA GLU A 134 3.60 2.37 10.90
C GLU A 134 4.52 1.52 10.03
N PHE A 135 3.96 0.77 9.08
CA PHE A 135 4.73 -0.02 8.13
C PHE A 135 5.73 0.83 7.33
N VAL A 136 5.29 2.01 6.87
CA VAL A 136 6.16 2.91 6.12
C VAL A 136 7.19 3.59 7.02
N GLU A 137 6.83 3.94 8.25
CA GLU A 137 7.78 4.44 9.26
C GLU A 137 8.89 3.42 9.53
N ASN A 138 8.54 2.17 9.78
CA ASN A 138 9.50 1.08 9.96
C ASN A 138 10.41 0.91 8.72
N LEU A 139 9.85 1.03 7.51
CA LEU A 139 10.64 1.02 6.28
C LEU A 139 11.53 2.25 6.12
N PHE A 140 11.12 3.40 6.64
CA PHE A 140 11.91 4.63 6.61
C PHE A 140 13.10 4.53 7.58
N ASP A 141 12.88 4.01 8.79
CA ASP A 141 13.96 3.76 9.75
C ASP A 141 14.95 2.72 9.22
N LEU A 142 14.46 1.73 8.46
CA LEU A 142 15.31 0.76 7.77
C LEU A 142 16.08 1.38 6.60
N ASP A 143 15.40 2.16 5.75
CA ASP A 143 16.03 2.91 4.66
C ASP A 143 15.19 4.09 4.15
N ALA A 144 15.49 5.26 4.69
CA ALA A 144 14.85 6.52 4.34
C ALA A 144 15.00 6.87 2.85
N ALA A 145 16.15 6.55 2.24
CA ALA A 145 16.42 6.87 0.84
C ALA A 145 15.52 6.06 -0.11
N ALA A 146 15.22 4.81 0.21
CA ALA A 146 14.31 3.96 -0.55
C ALA A 146 12.87 4.47 -0.48
N VAL A 147 12.41 4.85 0.72
CA VAL A 147 11.07 5.43 0.92
C VAL A 147 10.94 6.79 0.21
N ALA A 148 11.95 7.66 0.33
CA ALA A 148 11.98 8.94 -0.37
C ALA A 148 11.99 8.75 -1.89
N ALA A 149 12.78 7.81 -2.41
CA ALA A 149 12.81 7.50 -3.84
C ALA A 149 11.48 6.94 -4.34
N ALA A 150 10.80 6.10 -3.56
CA ALA A 150 9.45 5.62 -3.89
C ALA A 150 8.46 6.78 -3.99
N ALA A 151 8.48 7.70 -3.02
CA ALA A 151 7.62 8.88 -3.02
C ALA A 151 7.90 9.83 -4.20
N GLN A 152 9.18 10.06 -4.50
CA GLN A 152 9.59 10.87 -5.66
C GLN A 152 9.13 10.24 -6.99
N ARG A 153 9.27 8.92 -7.15
CA ARG A 153 8.83 8.20 -8.34
C ARG A 153 7.31 8.25 -8.50
N GLN A 154 6.57 8.02 -7.42
CA GLN A 154 5.12 8.19 -7.39
C GLN A 154 4.71 9.58 -7.88
N ARG A 155 5.25 10.64 -7.25
CA ARG A 155 4.93 12.03 -7.61
C ARG A 155 5.26 12.34 -9.07
N ALA A 156 6.40 11.87 -9.58
CA ALA A 156 6.83 12.11 -10.96
C ALA A 156 5.89 11.51 -12.03
N GLN A 157 5.03 10.55 -11.68
CA GLN A 157 4.02 9.99 -12.59
C GLN A 157 2.73 10.82 -12.65
N LEU A 158 2.48 11.66 -11.65
CA LEU A 158 1.29 12.50 -11.59
C LEU A 158 1.51 13.73 -12.46
N LYS A 159 1.23 13.58 -13.76
CA LYS A 159 1.49 14.62 -14.79
C LYS A 159 0.25 15.39 -15.22
N ASN A 160 -0.95 14.95 -14.84
CA ASN A 160 -2.21 15.56 -15.27
C ASN A 160 -3.25 15.60 -14.12
N PRO A 161 -3.33 16.73 -13.39
CA PRO A 161 -2.36 17.85 -13.40
C PRO A 161 -1.05 17.45 -12.70
N PRO A 162 0.09 18.11 -13.01
CA PRO A 162 1.30 18.01 -12.22
C PRO A 162 1.02 18.37 -10.76
N ILE A 163 1.56 17.58 -9.83
CA ILE A 163 1.43 17.84 -8.38
C ILE A 163 2.77 18.32 -7.83
N ASP A 164 2.76 19.49 -7.18
CA ASP A 164 3.89 19.98 -6.41
C ASP A 164 4.12 19.13 -5.13
N VAL A 165 5.17 19.46 -4.37
CA VAL A 165 5.54 18.68 -3.18
C VAL A 165 4.50 18.84 -2.08
N ASP A 166 4.05 20.06 -1.82
CA ASP A 166 3.13 20.36 -0.72
C ASP A 166 1.78 19.67 -0.92
N ARG A 167 1.23 19.73 -2.13
CA ARG A 167 -0.04 19.09 -2.45
C ARG A 167 0.07 17.56 -2.44
N TYR A 168 1.23 17.02 -2.81
CA TYR A 168 1.48 15.58 -2.71
C TYR A 168 1.57 15.14 -1.24
N LEU A 169 2.25 15.91 -0.39
CA LEU A 169 2.31 15.69 1.05
C LEU A 169 0.93 15.76 1.71
N GLU A 170 0.06 16.68 1.28
CA GLU A 170 -1.34 16.75 1.74
C GLU A 170 -2.14 15.50 1.37
N ILE A 171 -1.92 14.93 0.18
CA ILE A 171 -2.57 13.68 -0.23
C ILE A 171 -2.14 12.54 0.69
N LEU A 172 -0.84 12.39 0.95
CA LEU A 172 -0.33 11.36 1.85
C LEU A 172 -0.88 11.53 3.27
N PHE A 173 -0.93 12.76 3.78
CA PHE A 173 -1.52 13.05 5.08
C PHE A 173 -3.00 12.63 5.16
N ARG A 174 -3.79 12.94 4.12
CA ARG A 174 -5.23 12.58 4.06
C ARG A 174 -5.50 11.09 3.97
N LEU A 175 -4.51 10.27 3.60
CA LEU A 175 -4.60 8.81 3.63
C LEU A 175 -4.42 8.22 5.03
N ARG A 176 -4.46 9.06 6.07
CA ARG A 176 -4.14 8.71 7.46
C ARG A 176 -2.70 8.21 7.61
N LEU A 177 -1.77 8.82 6.86
CA LEU A 177 -0.33 8.56 7.02
C LEU A 177 0.39 9.79 7.63
N PRO A 178 0.00 10.25 8.85
CA PRO A 178 0.56 11.45 9.44
C PRO A 178 2.05 11.31 9.78
N ARG A 179 2.56 10.11 10.08
CA ARG A 179 3.99 9.90 10.37
C ARG A 179 4.80 9.95 9.08
N LEU A 180 4.32 9.31 8.01
CA LEU A 180 4.94 9.40 6.69
C LEU A 180 5.08 10.86 6.20
N TRP A 181 4.03 11.67 6.41
CA TRP A 181 4.06 13.09 6.09
C TRP A 181 5.24 13.81 6.78
N ARG A 182 5.44 13.57 8.09
CA ARG A 182 6.58 14.18 8.84
C ARG A 182 7.92 13.77 8.26
N LEU A 183 8.09 12.48 7.99
CA LEU A 183 9.37 11.91 7.57
C LEU A 183 9.79 12.43 6.19
N ILE A 184 8.87 12.50 5.23
CA ILE A 184 9.17 13.04 3.90
C ILE A 184 9.40 14.56 3.94
N ALA A 185 8.66 15.30 4.78
CA ALA A 185 8.89 16.73 4.96
C ALA A 185 10.29 17.03 5.52
N LEU A 186 10.75 16.25 6.49
CA LEU A 186 12.10 16.36 7.07
C LEU A 186 13.21 16.03 6.06
N PHE A 187 12.97 15.09 5.14
CA PHE A 187 13.96 14.67 4.15
C PHE A 187 14.01 15.58 2.92
N SER A 188 12.91 16.32 2.64
CA SER A 188 12.82 17.21 1.48
C SER A 188 13.42 18.60 1.74
N ASN A 189 13.48 19.03 3.01
CA ASN A 189 14.05 20.31 3.40
C ASN A 189 15.23 20.08 4.35
N GLY A 190 16.45 20.29 3.87
CA GLY A 190 17.57 20.58 4.76
C GLY A 190 17.25 21.87 5.52
N SER A 191 17.00 21.76 6.83
CA SER A 191 16.81 22.87 7.78
C SER A 191 15.71 23.89 7.43
N ASP A 192 14.44 23.46 7.44
CA ASP A 192 13.35 24.24 8.03
C ASP A 192 12.02 23.47 7.88
N VAL A 193 11.48 23.03 9.01
CA VAL A 193 10.09 22.55 9.08
C VAL A 193 9.20 23.79 9.03
N PRO A 194 8.30 23.95 8.05
CA PRO A 194 7.33 25.03 8.10
C PRO A 194 6.49 24.87 9.36
N ARG A 195 6.55 25.87 10.25
CA ARG A 195 5.62 25.99 11.39
C ARG A 195 4.23 26.32 10.86
N THR A 196 3.51 25.35 10.32
CA THR A 196 2.09 25.52 9.96
C THR A 196 1.26 24.37 10.53
N ALA A 197 1.34 24.23 11.86
CA ALA A 197 0.37 23.48 12.65
C ALA A 197 -1.02 24.18 12.73
N SER A 198 -1.32 25.18 11.90
CA SER A 198 -2.53 26.01 12.04
C SER A 198 -3.47 26.06 10.82
N PHE A 199 -3.30 25.20 9.80
CA PHE A 199 -4.13 25.25 8.58
C PHE A 199 -5.19 24.14 8.45
N PHE A 200 -5.58 23.50 9.55
CA PHE A 200 -6.52 22.37 9.54
C PHE A 200 -7.97 22.78 9.89
N ASP A 201 -8.77 23.14 8.87
CA ASP A 201 -10.24 23.02 8.94
C ASP A 201 -10.65 21.62 8.43
N SER A 202 -11.38 20.89 9.26
CA SER A 202 -11.84 19.51 9.07
C SER A 202 -12.95 19.35 8.00
N ARG A 203 -13.17 20.35 7.14
CA ARG A 203 -14.31 20.39 6.20
C ARG A 203 -14.01 20.28 4.72
N LEU A 204 -12.78 19.95 4.32
CA LEU A 204 -12.46 19.73 2.91
C LEU A 204 -12.53 18.24 2.52
N ARG A 205 -13.76 17.74 2.29
CA ARG A 205 -13.97 16.51 1.49
C ARG A 205 -13.37 16.73 0.08
N PRO A 206 -12.58 15.80 -0.49
CA PRO A 206 -12.08 15.98 -1.84
C PRO A 206 -13.24 15.88 -2.83
N ARG A 207 -13.60 17.00 -3.48
CA ARG A 207 -14.59 17.08 -4.57
C ARG A 207 -13.98 17.01 -5.97
N HIS A 208 -12.71 16.63 -6.14
CA HIS A 208 -12.06 16.72 -7.47
C HIS A 208 -11.76 15.34 -8.11
N PRO A 209 -12.30 15.01 -9.31
CA PRO A 209 -12.17 13.68 -9.91
C PRO A 209 -10.92 13.44 -10.77
N SER A 210 -9.99 14.39 -10.87
CA SER A 210 -9.05 14.44 -12.00
C SER A 210 -7.67 13.79 -11.80
N PHE A 211 -7.35 13.22 -10.63
CA PHE A 211 -6.04 12.58 -10.43
C PHE A 211 -6.03 11.14 -10.94
N ARG A 212 -5.35 10.94 -12.06
CA ARG A 212 -5.10 9.61 -12.61
C ARG A 212 -3.79 9.06 -12.06
N TRP A 213 -3.86 8.20 -11.05
CA TRP A 213 -2.74 7.35 -10.63
C TRP A 213 -2.44 6.35 -11.76
N LEU A 214 -1.16 6.14 -12.11
CA LEU A 214 -0.74 5.46 -13.34
C LEU A 214 0.02 4.15 -13.07
N PRO A 215 -0.68 3.00 -13.01
CA PRO A 215 -0.03 1.71 -12.78
C PRO A 215 0.95 1.26 -13.88
N SER A 216 0.87 1.83 -15.08
CA SER A 216 1.78 1.49 -16.19
C SER A 216 3.24 1.86 -15.90
N ALA A 217 3.49 2.79 -14.97
CA ALA A 217 4.82 3.21 -14.60
C ALA A 217 5.62 2.11 -13.88
N TYR A 218 4.96 1.23 -13.12
CA TYR A 218 5.60 0.18 -12.33
C TYR A 218 6.36 -0.81 -13.22
N VAL A 219 5.70 -1.25 -14.30
CA VAL A 219 6.25 -2.23 -15.24
C VAL A 219 7.51 -1.69 -15.92
N ASN A 220 7.54 -0.40 -16.24
CA ASN A 220 8.70 0.24 -16.84
C ASN A 220 9.85 0.42 -15.83
N ALA A 221 9.55 0.70 -14.56
CA ALA A 221 10.56 0.88 -13.54
C ALA A 221 11.34 -0.41 -13.26
N ARG A 222 10.66 -1.56 -13.22
CA ARG A 222 11.32 -2.85 -12.99
C ARG A 222 12.33 -3.21 -14.07
N ARG A 223 12.02 -2.94 -15.35
CA ARG A 223 12.94 -3.19 -16.48
C ARG A 223 14.27 -2.42 -16.39
N LYS A 224 14.33 -1.35 -15.58
CA LYS A 224 15.56 -0.57 -15.37
C LYS A 224 16.39 -1.09 -14.18
N ASN A 225 15.80 -1.92 -13.32
CA ASN A 225 16.41 -2.41 -12.08
C ASN A 225 16.81 -3.89 -12.14
N GLY A 226 16.51 -4.60 -13.22
CA GLY A 226 16.90 -5.99 -13.48
C GLY A 226 17.83 -6.07 -14.67
#